data_AF-A0A2E0PEF5-F1
#
_entry.id   AF-A0A2E0PEF5-F1
#
_cell.length_a   1.000
_cell.length_b   1.000
_cell.length_c   1.000
_cell.angle_alpha   90.00
_cell.angle_beta   90.00
_cell.angle_gamma   90.00
#
_symmetry.space_group_name_H-M   'P 1'
#
loop_
_entity.id
_entity.type
_entity.pdbx_description
1 polymer ?
#
loop_
_entity_poly.entity_id
_entity_poly.type
_entity_poly.pdbx_seq_one_letter_code
_entity_poly.pdbx_strand_id
1 'polypeptide(L)'
;MELEDHVGDIIAKARKGLGINTNQAANAAELNLTNYSRLEEDGDLEPETNLSNLGKLLGLTSNKLSLIASGWRPDVDLLINENIQQISTNEGMEVHCYLVWDEESLDAALFDTGWRPEPILEIVTKYNLHLKHLFITHTHHDHIAAITPIRKKFPNIELHSSSPNAPERQRNSAQKIIKVGNLNISSRETPGHADDGATYIIDNLKCPTPQMAIVGDAIFAGSMGGAHNHYELAREKVQSEILSLPKETILCPGHGPITTVGEQQLVNPFF
;
A
#
# COMPACT_ATOMS: atom_id res chain seq x y z
N MET A 1 13.18 -8.71 2.89
CA MET A 1 12.13 -8.73 1.85
C MET A 1 12.58 -7.84 0.71
N GLU A 2 12.21 -8.16 -0.53
CA GLU A 2 12.45 -7.28 -1.69
C GLU A 2 11.42 -6.14 -1.69
N LEU A 3 11.74 -5.01 -2.33
CA LEU A 3 10.76 -3.95 -2.55
C LEU A 3 9.78 -4.36 -3.64
N GLU A 4 8.57 -3.82 -3.63
CA GLU A 4 7.63 -3.99 -4.75
C GLU A 4 8.17 -3.40 -6.04
N ASP A 5 8.67 -2.17 -5.97
CA ASP A 5 9.15 -1.42 -7.13
C ASP A 5 10.67 -1.30 -7.11
N HIS A 6 11.29 -1.54 -8.25
CA HIS A 6 12.66 -1.12 -8.49
C HIS A 6 12.72 0.34 -9.00
N VAL A 7 13.94 0.86 -9.18
CA VAL A 7 14.15 2.25 -9.63
C VAL A 7 13.49 2.54 -10.98
N GLY A 8 13.53 1.57 -11.90
CA GLY A 8 12.82 1.61 -13.19
C GLY A 8 11.31 1.81 -13.06
N ASP A 9 10.62 1.06 -12.18
CA ASP A 9 9.18 1.22 -11.95
C ASP A 9 8.84 2.62 -11.43
N ILE A 10 9.62 3.14 -10.48
CA ILE A 10 9.46 4.49 -9.93
C ILE A 10 9.56 5.54 -11.05
N ILE A 11 10.58 5.43 -11.90
CA ILE A 11 10.79 6.28 -13.08
C ILE A 11 9.61 6.14 -14.05
N ALA A 12 9.17 4.92 -14.34
CA ALA A 12 8.08 4.61 -15.24
C ALA A 12 6.76 5.24 -14.77
N LYS A 13 6.44 5.09 -13.48
CA LYS A 13 5.24 5.61 -12.84
C LYS A 13 5.19 7.13 -12.92
N ALA A 14 6.28 7.81 -12.53
CA ALA A 14 6.37 9.27 -12.61
C ALA A 14 6.27 9.77 -14.07
N ARG A 15 7.00 9.13 -14.99
CA ARG A 15 6.99 9.48 -16.42
C ARG A 15 5.59 9.34 -17.02
N LYS A 16 4.94 8.19 -16.81
CA LYS A 16 3.58 7.91 -17.31
C LYS A 16 2.57 8.87 -16.69
N GLY A 17 2.66 9.17 -15.40
CA GLY A 17 1.77 10.11 -14.70
C GLY A 17 1.91 11.56 -15.18
N LEU A 18 3.11 11.98 -15.58
CA LEU A 18 3.38 13.31 -16.14
C LEU A 18 3.16 13.42 -17.66
N GLY A 19 2.82 12.31 -18.33
CA GLY A 19 2.69 12.27 -19.79
C GLY A 19 4.00 12.52 -20.56
N ILE A 20 5.15 12.29 -19.91
CA ILE A 20 6.47 12.48 -20.50
C ILE A 20 6.78 11.28 -21.40
N ASN A 21 7.25 11.54 -22.63
CA ASN A 21 7.60 10.45 -23.54
C ASN A 21 9.00 9.89 -23.25
N THR A 22 9.27 8.68 -23.74
CA THR A 22 10.53 7.98 -23.49
C THR A 22 11.75 8.70 -24.05
N ASN A 23 11.63 9.42 -25.17
CA ASN A 23 12.75 10.21 -25.72
C ASN A 23 13.17 11.35 -24.79
N GLN A 24 12.21 12.06 -24.20
CA GLN A 24 12.50 13.13 -23.25
C GLN A 24 13.21 12.59 -22.00
N ALA A 25 12.72 11.47 -21.47
CA ALA A 25 13.31 10.83 -20.30
C ALA A 25 14.71 10.26 -20.59
N ALA A 26 14.90 9.58 -21.73
CA ALA A 26 16.21 9.07 -22.16
C ALA A 26 17.24 10.20 -22.31
N ASN A 27 16.85 11.31 -22.95
CA ASN A 27 17.71 12.49 -23.08
C ASN A 27 18.10 13.09 -21.72
N ALA A 28 17.16 13.18 -20.78
CA ALA A 28 17.44 13.68 -19.43
C ALA A 28 18.33 12.72 -18.61
N ALA A 29 18.23 11.41 -18.87
CA ALA A 29 19.06 10.38 -18.27
C ALA A 29 20.46 10.28 -18.90
N GLU A 30 20.72 10.98 -20.01
CA GLU A 30 21.92 10.84 -20.84
C GLU A 30 22.11 9.43 -21.42
N LEU A 31 20.98 8.74 -21.68
CA LEU A 31 20.95 7.38 -22.23
C LEU A 31 20.40 7.36 -23.65
N ASN A 32 20.85 6.39 -24.45
CA ASN A 32 20.14 6.03 -25.68
C ASN A 32 18.82 5.30 -25.34
N LEU A 33 17.89 5.19 -26.30
CA LEU A 33 16.58 4.58 -26.07
C LEU A 33 16.64 3.12 -25.63
N THR A 34 17.64 2.35 -26.09
CA THR A 34 17.80 0.95 -25.71
C THR A 34 18.20 0.83 -24.24
N ASN A 35 19.18 1.63 -23.79
CA ASN A 35 19.62 1.62 -22.40
C ASN A 35 18.54 2.19 -21.47
N TYR A 36 17.83 3.22 -21.92
CA TYR A 36 16.69 3.76 -21.18
C TYR A 36 15.53 2.74 -21.05
N SER A 37 15.25 1.94 -22.08
CA SER A 37 14.24 0.86 -22.00
C SER A 37 14.61 -0.13 -20.91
N ARG A 38 15.87 -0.59 -20.87
CA ARG A 38 16.39 -1.51 -19.84
C ARG A 38 16.33 -0.91 -18.44
N LEU A 39 16.62 0.38 -18.30
CA LEU A 39 16.44 1.08 -17.02
C LEU A 39 14.98 1.04 -16.55
N GLU A 40 14.03 1.34 -17.44
CA GLU A 40 12.61 1.42 -17.07
C GLU A 40 12.00 0.02 -16.85
N GLU A 41 12.39 -0.98 -17.65
CA GLU A 41 11.84 -2.34 -17.64
C GLU A 41 12.50 -3.27 -16.61
N ASP A 42 13.81 -3.19 -16.44
CA ASP A 42 14.59 -4.12 -15.60
C ASP A 42 15.21 -3.44 -14.37
N GLY A 43 15.11 -2.11 -14.27
CA GLY A 43 15.82 -1.34 -13.26
C GLY A 43 17.33 -1.27 -13.48
N ASP A 44 17.81 -1.60 -14.69
CA ASP A 44 19.24 -1.60 -15.02
C ASP A 44 19.80 -0.19 -15.09
N LEU A 45 20.47 0.22 -14.01
CA LEU A 45 21.00 1.57 -13.84
C LEU A 45 22.48 1.61 -14.23
N GLU A 46 22.77 2.08 -15.45
CA GLU A 46 24.13 2.30 -15.91
C GLU A 46 24.83 3.39 -15.06
N PRO A 47 26.13 3.24 -14.72
CA PRO A 47 26.87 4.20 -13.88
C PRO A 47 26.86 5.64 -14.40
N GLU A 48 26.76 5.83 -15.71
CA GLU A 48 26.66 7.12 -16.39
C GLU A 48 25.26 7.76 -16.33
N THR A 49 24.24 7.05 -15.84
CA THR A 49 22.86 7.53 -15.84
C THR A 49 22.74 8.83 -15.02
N ASN A 50 22.28 9.90 -15.67
CA ASN A 50 22.08 11.19 -15.02
C ASN A 50 20.75 11.23 -14.23
N LEU A 51 20.73 10.59 -13.06
CA LEU A 51 19.58 10.59 -12.14
C LEU A 51 19.21 11.99 -11.62
N SER A 52 20.14 12.94 -11.65
CA SER A 52 19.85 14.32 -11.23
C SER A 52 18.91 15.01 -12.22
N ASN A 53 19.27 15.00 -13.51
CA ASN A 53 18.45 15.59 -14.57
C ASN A 53 17.16 14.81 -14.79
N LEU A 54 17.23 13.47 -14.77
CA LEU A 54 16.03 12.63 -14.89
C LEU A 54 15.06 12.86 -13.72
N GLY A 55 15.55 12.86 -12.47
CA GLY A 55 14.71 13.11 -11.30
C GLY A 55 14.05 14.50 -11.36
N LYS A 56 14.81 15.54 -11.74
CA LYS A 56 14.27 16.89 -11.93
C LYS A 56 13.17 16.94 -12.99
N LEU A 57 13.35 16.26 -14.12
CA LEU A 57 12.34 16.18 -15.18
C LEU A 57 11.05 15.50 -14.68
N LEU A 58 11.21 14.44 -13.88
CA LEU A 58 10.11 13.61 -13.39
C LEU A 58 9.49 14.10 -12.07
N GLY A 59 9.97 15.21 -11.51
CA GLY A 59 9.53 15.70 -10.20
C GLY A 59 9.85 14.73 -9.05
N LEU A 60 10.89 13.91 -9.21
CA LEU A 60 11.40 12.95 -8.23
C LEU A 60 12.63 13.50 -7.52
N THR A 61 12.72 13.26 -6.22
CA THR A 61 13.88 13.67 -5.41
C THR A 61 15.08 12.76 -5.72
N SER A 62 16.07 13.26 -6.48
CA SER A 62 17.16 12.45 -7.04
C SER A 62 18.00 11.68 -6.01
N ASN A 63 18.32 12.26 -4.85
CA ASN A 63 19.09 11.55 -3.82
C ASN A 63 18.30 10.38 -3.21
N LYS A 64 16.98 10.52 -3.07
CA LYS A 64 16.09 9.42 -2.65
C LYS A 64 16.02 8.33 -3.71
N LEU A 65 15.95 8.73 -4.99
CA LEU A 65 15.99 7.78 -6.11
C LEU A 65 17.29 6.96 -6.11
N SER A 66 18.44 7.62 -5.90
CA SER A 66 19.74 6.94 -5.75
C SER A 66 19.78 6.02 -4.53
N LEU A 67 19.12 6.38 -3.42
CA LEU A 67 19.03 5.54 -2.23
C LEU A 67 18.27 4.24 -2.51
N ILE A 68 17.13 4.31 -3.20
CA ILE A 68 16.39 3.11 -3.62
C ILE A 68 17.25 2.25 -4.56
N ALA A 69 17.87 2.87 -5.58
CA ALA A 69 18.75 2.17 -6.52
C ALA A 69 19.95 1.48 -5.83
N SER A 70 20.41 2.00 -4.70
CA SER A 70 21.50 1.41 -3.90
C SER A 70 21.07 0.20 -3.04
N GLY A 71 19.79 -0.19 -3.10
CA GLY A 71 19.28 -1.36 -2.41
C GLY A 71 18.72 -1.07 -1.01
N TRP A 72 18.24 0.14 -0.74
CA TRP A 72 17.53 0.44 0.51
C TRP A 72 16.38 -0.55 0.76
N ARG A 73 16.18 -0.93 2.03
CA ARG A 73 15.07 -1.78 2.49
C ARG A 73 14.53 -1.21 3.80
N PRO A 74 13.21 -1.32 4.05
CA PRO A 74 12.64 -0.92 5.33
C PRO A 74 13.12 -1.84 6.45
N ASP A 75 13.23 -1.26 7.64
CA ASP A 75 13.62 -1.95 8.88
C ASP A 75 12.45 -1.93 9.86
N VAL A 76 11.42 -2.71 9.54
CA VAL A 76 10.20 -2.85 10.34
C VAL A 76 9.89 -4.32 10.49
N ASP A 77 9.63 -4.76 11.72
CA ASP A 77 9.28 -6.13 12.03
C ASP A 77 7.90 -6.22 12.72
N LEU A 78 6.95 -6.86 12.05
CA LEU A 78 5.62 -7.15 12.60
C LEU A 78 5.61 -8.39 13.51
N LEU A 79 6.65 -9.23 13.49
CA LEU A 79 6.73 -10.49 14.26
C LEU A 79 6.65 -10.29 15.78
N ILE A 80 6.71 -9.04 16.24
CA ILE A 80 6.54 -8.66 17.63
C ILE A 80 5.09 -8.86 18.11
N ASN A 81 4.10 -8.90 17.19
CA ASN A 81 2.69 -8.93 17.54
C ASN A 81 1.96 -10.13 16.92
N GLU A 82 1.61 -11.13 17.74
CA GLU A 82 0.85 -12.28 17.24
C GLU A 82 -0.52 -11.86 16.69
N ASN A 83 -1.15 -10.81 17.25
CA ASN A 83 -2.48 -10.35 16.88
C ASN A 83 -2.58 -9.49 15.61
N ILE A 84 -1.46 -9.35 14.88
CA ILE A 84 -1.38 -8.70 13.59
C ILE A 84 -0.72 -9.68 12.62
N GLN A 85 -1.45 -10.09 11.60
CA GLN A 85 -0.95 -11.05 10.61
C GLN A 85 -1.04 -10.44 9.22
N GLN A 86 0.12 -10.28 8.57
CA GLN A 86 0.19 -10.08 7.12
C GLN A 86 0.08 -11.44 6.45
N ILE A 87 -0.82 -11.55 5.48
CA ILE A 87 -1.12 -12.77 4.75
C ILE A 87 -0.87 -12.51 3.27
N SER A 88 0.15 -13.14 2.71
CA SER A 88 0.48 -13.06 1.29
C SER A 88 -0.19 -14.17 0.50
N THR A 89 -0.80 -13.81 -0.63
CA THR A 89 -1.30 -14.76 -1.62
C THR A 89 -0.78 -14.39 -3.00
N ASN A 90 -0.64 -15.34 -3.91
CA ASN A 90 -0.05 -15.09 -5.22
C ASN A 90 -0.73 -15.93 -6.31
N GLU A 91 -1.25 -15.27 -7.34
CA GLU A 91 -1.76 -15.87 -8.59
C GLU A 91 -1.14 -15.15 -9.81
N GLY A 92 0.20 -15.05 -9.82
CA GLY A 92 0.98 -14.32 -10.82
C GLY A 92 1.40 -12.91 -10.38
N MET A 93 0.80 -12.41 -9.30
CA MET A 93 1.16 -11.18 -8.61
C MET A 93 0.94 -11.42 -7.12
N GLU A 94 1.96 -11.24 -6.29
CA GLU A 94 1.81 -11.36 -4.84
C GLU A 94 1.05 -10.16 -4.31
N VAL A 95 0.05 -10.38 -3.46
CA VAL A 95 -0.72 -9.33 -2.78
C VAL A 95 -0.90 -9.71 -1.31
N HIS A 96 -0.93 -8.69 -0.47
CA HIS A 96 -1.07 -8.79 0.97
C HIS A 96 -2.47 -8.39 1.41
N CYS A 97 -3.04 -9.21 2.28
CA CYS A 97 -4.15 -8.81 3.14
C CYS A 97 -3.69 -8.85 4.59
N TYR A 98 -4.41 -8.15 5.47
CA TYR A 98 -4.05 -8.02 6.87
C TYR A 98 -5.18 -8.48 7.76
N LEU A 99 -4.88 -9.32 8.73
CA LEU A 99 -5.83 -9.75 9.76
C LEU A 99 -5.36 -9.22 11.11
N VAL A 100 -6.21 -8.43 11.77
CA VAL A 100 -5.91 -7.83 13.07
C VAL A 100 -7.03 -8.16 14.02
N TRP A 101 -6.70 -8.50 15.27
CA TRP A 101 -7.70 -8.80 16.29
C TRP A 101 -7.36 -8.25 17.66
N ASP A 102 -8.40 -8.06 18.46
CA ASP A 102 -8.30 -7.76 19.88
C ASP A 102 -8.08 -9.05 20.66
N GLU A 103 -7.00 -9.12 21.45
CA GLU A 103 -6.60 -10.34 22.18
C GLU A 103 -7.62 -10.76 23.26
N GLU A 104 -8.40 -9.83 23.79
CA GLU A 104 -9.33 -10.08 24.89
C GLU A 104 -10.69 -10.61 24.37
N SER A 105 -11.30 -9.92 23.42
CA SER A 105 -12.60 -10.30 22.85
C SER A 105 -12.51 -11.31 21.70
N LEU A 106 -11.32 -11.48 21.10
CA LEU A 106 -11.07 -12.21 19.85
C LEU A 106 -11.85 -11.66 18.65
N ASP A 107 -12.40 -10.45 18.76
CA ASP A 107 -13.00 -9.74 17.64
C ASP A 107 -11.91 -9.39 16.62
N ALA A 108 -12.17 -9.71 15.35
CA ALA A 108 -11.20 -9.55 14.28
C ALA A 108 -11.73 -8.70 13.12
N ALA A 109 -10.79 -7.98 12.50
CA ALA A 109 -10.94 -7.23 11.28
C ALA A 109 -9.99 -7.77 10.21
N LEU A 110 -10.54 -8.01 9.03
CA LEU A 110 -9.79 -8.35 7.83
C LEU A 110 -9.71 -7.11 6.91
N PHE A 111 -8.54 -6.85 6.35
CA PHE A 111 -8.29 -5.78 5.41
C PHE A 111 -7.83 -6.39 4.09
N ASP A 112 -8.64 -6.20 3.04
CA ASP A 112 -8.57 -6.91 1.77
C ASP A 112 -8.64 -8.44 1.94
N THR A 113 -8.67 -9.17 0.84
CA THR A 113 -8.89 -10.62 0.85
C THR A 113 -7.83 -11.40 0.09
N GLY A 114 -7.05 -10.72 -0.74
CA GLY A 114 -6.10 -11.37 -1.63
C GLY A 114 -6.79 -12.33 -2.61
N TRP A 115 -5.99 -13.22 -3.17
CA TRP A 115 -6.43 -14.20 -4.16
C TRP A 115 -7.24 -15.35 -3.58
N ARG A 116 -6.93 -15.77 -2.34
CA ARG A 116 -7.35 -17.05 -1.80
C ARG A 116 -7.83 -16.95 -0.36
N PRO A 117 -9.00 -17.54 -0.01
CA PRO A 117 -9.52 -17.45 1.34
C PRO A 117 -8.81 -18.37 2.33
N GLU A 118 -8.16 -19.45 1.86
CA GLU A 118 -7.68 -20.51 2.76
C GLU A 118 -6.72 -20.02 3.85
N PRO A 119 -5.66 -19.23 3.56
CA PRO A 119 -4.74 -18.76 4.60
C PRO A 119 -5.43 -17.90 5.67
N ILE A 120 -6.39 -17.08 5.27
CA ILE A 120 -7.21 -16.26 6.18
C ILE A 120 -8.04 -17.18 7.09
N LEU A 121 -8.74 -18.15 6.50
CA LEU A 121 -9.60 -19.07 7.23
C LEU A 121 -8.83 -19.97 8.20
N GLU A 122 -7.61 -20.36 7.85
CA GLU A 122 -6.71 -21.11 8.71
C GLU A 122 -6.38 -20.32 9.98
N ILE A 123 -6.00 -19.04 9.87
CA ILE A 123 -5.68 -18.19 11.02
C ILE A 123 -6.93 -17.93 11.86
N VAL A 124 -8.05 -17.59 11.23
CA VAL A 124 -9.34 -17.38 11.94
C VAL A 124 -9.74 -18.62 12.74
N THR A 125 -9.56 -19.82 12.17
CA THR A 125 -9.85 -21.08 12.87
C THR A 125 -8.84 -21.36 13.97
N LYS A 126 -7.55 -21.19 13.70
CA LYS A 126 -6.44 -21.47 14.64
C LYS A 126 -6.58 -20.68 15.94
N TYR A 127 -6.92 -19.40 15.86
CA TYR A 127 -7.05 -18.51 17.01
C TYR A 127 -8.50 -18.35 17.49
N ASN A 128 -9.45 -19.09 16.90
CA ASN A 128 -10.88 -19.02 17.22
C ASN A 128 -11.44 -17.58 17.17
N LEU A 129 -11.10 -16.85 16.10
CA LEU A 129 -11.42 -15.43 15.97
C LEU A 129 -12.89 -15.19 15.57
N HIS A 130 -13.47 -14.14 16.11
CA HIS A 130 -14.76 -13.61 15.70
C HIS A 130 -14.55 -12.59 14.57
N LEU A 131 -14.47 -13.07 13.33
CA LEU A 131 -14.32 -12.19 12.17
C LEU A 131 -15.61 -11.39 11.93
N LYS A 132 -15.60 -10.11 12.34
CA LYS A 132 -16.78 -9.22 12.32
C LYS A 132 -16.74 -8.20 11.19
N HIS A 133 -15.55 -7.75 10.79
CA HIS A 133 -15.39 -6.66 9.83
C HIS A 133 -14.48 -7.04 8.66
N LEU A 134 -14.85 -6.62 7.46
CA LEU A 134 -14.03 -6.67 6.25
C LEU A 134 -13.92 -5.26 5.66
N PHE A 135 -12.70 -4.72 5.68
CA PHE A 135 -12.35 -3.42 5.12
C PHE A 135 -11.68 -3.64 3.77
N ILE A 136 -12.13 -2.92 2.74
CA ILE A 136 -11.57 -3.02 1.38
C ILE A 136 -10.85 -1.71 1.08
N THR A 137 -9.55 -1.77 0.81
CA THR A 137 -8.75 -0.58 0.47
C THR A 137 -9.15 -0.04 -0.89
N HIS A 138 -9.37 -0.90 -1.87
CA HIS A 138 -9.90 -0.55 -3.18
C HIS A 138 -10.37 -1.81 -3.94
N THR A 139 -11.03 -1.63 -5.09
CA THR A 139 -11.71 -2.74 -5.79
C THR A 139 -10.92 -3.43 -6.90
N HIS A 140 -9.59 -3.27 -6.95
CA HIS A 140 -8.77 -4.10 -7.83
C HIS A 140 -8.88 -5.58 -7.48
N HIS A 141 -8.78 -6.42 -8.51
CA HIS A 141 -9.26 -7.79 -8.44
C HIS A 141 -8.50 -8.63 -7.42
N ASP A 142 -7.18 -8.48 -7.39
CA ASP A 142 -6.25 -9.13 -6.49
C ASP A 142 -6.54 -8.81 -5.01
N HIS A 143 -7.00 -7.59 -4.69
CA HIS A 143 -7.42 -7.23 -3.33
C HIS A 143 -8.75 -7.87 -2.91
N ILE A 144 -9.66 -8.13 -3.85
CA ILE A 144 -11.03 -8.59 -3.56
C ILE A 144 -11.36 -10.00 -4.05
N ALA A 145 -10.41 -10.74 -4.62
CA ALA A 145 -10.69 -12.01 -5.31
C ALA A 145 -11.34 -13.05 -4.38
N ALA A 146 -10.92 -13.11 -3.12
CA ALA A 146 -11.51 -14.01 -2.12
C ALA A 146 -12.73 -13.44 -1.36
N ILE A 147 -13.27 -12.27 -1.74
CA ILE A 147 -14.42 -11.64 -1.05
C ILE A 147 -15.66 -12.54 -1.00
N THR A 148 -15.98 -13.23 -2.10
CA THR A 148 -17.18 -14.07 -2.21
C THR A 148 -17.13 -15.28 -1.28
N PRO A 149 -16.07 -16.13 -1.31
CA PRO A 149 -15.96 -17.25 -0.37
C PRO A 149 -15.88 -16.80 1.10
N ILE A 150 -15.21 -15.68 1.41
CA ILE A 150 -15.19 -15.13 2.77
C ILE A 150 -16.59 -14.74 3.25
N ARG A 151 -17.36 -14.01 2.45
CA ARG A 151 -18.74 -13.62 2.81
C ARG A 151 -19.70 -14.79 2.87
N LYS A 152 -19.45 -15.88 2.11
CA LYS A 152 -20.21 -17.13 2.24
C LYS A 152 -19.95 -17.80 3.58
N LYS A 153 -18.71 -17.78 4.07
CA LYS A 153 -18.32 -18.33 5.38
C LYS A 153 -18.81 -17.47 6.56
N PHE A 154 -18.79 -16.15 6.39
CA PHE A 154 -19.21 -15.16 7.39
C PHE A 154 -20.33 -14.27 6.84
N PRO A 155 -21.59 -14.76 6.77
CA PRO A 155 -22.69 -14.03 6.12
C PRO A 155 -23.06 -12.71 6.82
N ASN A 156 -22.70 -12.57 8.09
CA ASN A 156 -22.97 -11.38 8.91
C ASN A 156 -21.78 -10.41 8.97
N ILE A 157 -20.69 -10.67 8.24
CA ILE A 157 -19.53 -9.77 8.23
C ILE A 157 -19.92 -8.38 7.71
N GLU A 158 -19.54 -7.34 8.44
CA GLU A 158 -19.76 -5.96 8.02
C GLU A 158 -18.67 -5.54 7.06
N LEU A 159 -19.07 -5.10 5.86
CA LEU A 159 -18.15 -4.63 4.84
C LEU A 159 -18.03 -3.10 4.89
N HIS A 160 -16.81 -2.59 4.74
CA HIS A 160 -16.47 -1.17 4.73
C HIS A 160 -15.60 -0.90 3.49
N SER A 161 -16.01 0.02 2.62
CA SER A 161 -15.24 0.44 1.44
C SER A 161 -15.60 1.85 1.01
N SER A 162 -14.74 2.45 0.18
CA SER A 162 -15.03 3.74 -0.45
C SER A 162 -15.65 3.60 -1.85
N SER A 163 -16.03 2.38 -2.24
CA SER A 163 -16.62 2.14 -3.55
C SER A 163 -17.96 2.88 -3.69
N PRO A 164 -18.11 3.76 -4.69
CA PRO A 164 -19.34 4.53 -4.88
C PRO A 164 -20.55 3.64 -5.22
N ASN A 165 -20.29 2.41 -5.67
CA ASN A 165 -21.31 1.41 -6.00
C ASN A 165 -21.69 0.51 -4.81
N ALA A 166 -20.97 0.59 -3.69
CA ALA A 166 -21.33 -0.16 -2.49
C ALA A 166 -22.67 0.35 -1.90
N PRO A 167 -23.48 -0.52 -1.27
CA PRO A 167 -24.60 -0.10 -0.43
C PRO A 167 -24.17 0.95 0.60
N GLU A 168 -25.01 1.95 0.88
CA GLU A 168 -24.68 3.06 1.80
C GLU A 168 -24.16 2.58 3.17
N ARG A 169 -24.78 1.53 3.73
CA ARG A 169 -24.35 0.93 5.00
C ARG A 169 -22.94 0.33 4.99
N GLN A 170 -22.39 0.09 3.81
CA GLN A 170 -21.05 -0.47 3.58
C GLN A 170 -20.03 0.60 3.19
N ARG A 171 -20.46 1.85 3.04
CA ARG A 171 -19.56 2.94 2.67
C ARG A 171 -18.82 3.48 3.89
N ASN A 172 -17.58 3.86 3.68
CA ASN A 172 -16.78 4.59 4.65
C ASN A 172 -17.40 5.95 4.97
N SER A 173 -17.11 6.43 6.17
CA SER A 173 -17.48 7.77 6.64
C SER A 173 -16.36 8.32 7.49
N ALA A 174 -15.82 9.48 7.09
CA ALA A 174 -14.64 10.10 7.73
C ALA A 174 -14.82 10.39 9.23
N GLN A 175 -16.05 10.46 9.73
CA GLN A 175 -16.35 10.74 11.14
C GLN A 175 -16.63 9.48 11.95
N LYS A 176 -16.73 8.32 11.30
CA LYS A 176 -17.12 7.06 11.95
C LYS A 176 -15.87 6.27 12.34
N ILE A 177 -15.79 5.93 13.62
CA ILE A 177 -14.82 4.96 14.14
C ILE A 177 -15.53 3.62 14.28
N ILE A 178 -14.97 2.57 13.68
CA ILE A 178 -15.42 1.20 13.83
C ILE A 178 -14.65 0.56 15.01
N LYS A 179 -15.37 -0.05 15.93
CA LYS A 179 -14.81 -0.75 17.09
C LYS A 179 -14.67 -2.23 16.80
N VAL A 180 -13.50 -2.79 17.11
CA VAL A 180 -13.22 -4.22 17.02
C VAL A 180 -12.57 -4.63 18.34
N GLY A 181 -13.39 -5.11 19.29
CA GLY A 181 -12.98 -5.16 20.69
C GLY A 181 -12.53 -3.78 21.18
N ASN A 182 -11.29 -3.68 21.66
CA ASN A 182 -10.68 -2.43 22.11
C ASN A 182 -10.05 -1.60 20.99
N LEU A 183 -9.89 -2.17 19.79
CA LEU A 183 -9.28 -1.50 18.63
C LEU A 183 -10.21 -0.45 18.03
N ASN A 184 -9.62 0.63 17.51
CA ASN A 184 -10.32 1.68 16.78
C ASN A 184 -9.86 1.67 15.33
N ILE A 185 -10.80 1.56 14.39
CA ILE A 185 -10.52 1.63 12.96
C ILE A 185 -11.22 2.86 12.40
N SER A 186 -10.44 3.78 11.83
CA SER A 186 -10.94 4.95 11.10
C SER A 186 -10.50 4.88 9.64
N SER A 187 -11.17 5.64 8.76
CA SER A 187 -10.88 5.64 7.32
C SER A 187 -10.47 7.03 6.85
N ARG A 188 -9.54 7.07 5.89
CA ARG A 188 -9.19 8.25 5.10
C ARG A 188 -9.32 7.91 3.63
N GLU A 189 -9.89 8.82 2.85
CA GLU A 189 -10.04 8.65 1.40
C GLU A 189 -8.71 8.92 0.72
N THR A 190 -8.18 7.94 -0.01
CA THR A 190 -6.91 8.03 -0.74
C THR A 190 -7.09 7.68 -2.22
N PRO A 191 -7.96 8.42 -2.95
CA PRO A 191 -8.14 8.20 -4.38
C PRO A 191 -6.88 8.57 -5.16
N GLY A 192 -6.68 7.92 -6.30
CA GLY A 192 -5.57 8.22 -7.21
C GLY A 192 -5.13 7.01 -7.99
N HIS A 193 -4.56 6.01 -7.30
CA HIS A 193 -4.29 4.70 -7.90
C HIS A 193 -5.61 4.03 -8.34
N ALA A 194 -6.57 4.00 -7.42
CA ALA A 194 -7.96 3.64 -7.67
C ALA A 194 -8.87 4.79 -7.24
N ASP A 195 -9.99 4.99 -7.93
CA ASP A 195 -10.96 6.04 -7.62
C ASP A 195 -11.63 5.83 -6.25
N ASP A 196 -11.74 4.57 -5.81
CA ASP A 196 -12.28 4.17 -4.52
C ASP A 196 -11.22 3.80 -3.48
N GLY A 197 -9.99 4.33 -3.66
CA GLY A 197 -8.88 4.13 -2.74
C GLY A 197 -9.17 4.65 -1.33
N ALA A 198 -8.90 3.82 -0.33
CA ALA A 198 -9.07 4.11 1.08
C ALA A 198 -7.87 3.60 1.91
N THR A 199 -7.49 4.39 2.90
CA THR A 199 -6.53 4.01 3.94
C THR A 199 -7.25 3.80 5.26
N TYR A 200 -6.99 2.68 5.94
CA TYR A 200 -7.57 2.38 7.24
C TYR A 200 -6.54 2.51 8.35
N ILE A 201 -6.83 3.34 9.34
CA ILE A 201 -5.95 3.59 10.48
C ILE A 201 -6.45 2.78 11.67
N ILE A 202 -5.55 1.97 12.23
CA ILE A 202 -5.78 1.10 13.38
C ILE A 202 -5.07 1.72 14.59
N ASP A 203 -5.85 2.10 15.59
CA ASP A 203 -5.40 2.67 16.85
C ASP A 203 -5.83 1.79 18.03
N ASN A 204 -5.37 2.13 19.24
CA ASN A 204 -5.49 1.32 20.46
C ASN A 204 -4.81 -0.06 20.34
N LEU A 205 -3.75 -0.16 19.54
CA LEU A 205 -2.88 -1.33 19.55
C LEU A 205 -2.14 -1.39 20.88
N LYS A 206 -1.86 -2.62 21.34
CA LYS A 206 -1.20 -2.85 22.62
C LYS A 206 0.23 -2.32 22.55
N CYS A 207 0.61 -1.52 23.55
CA CYS A 207 1.99 -1.06 23.68
C CYS A 207 2.96 -2.26 23.69
N PRO A 208 4.12 -2.17 23.01
CA PRO A 208 4.74 -0.95 22.46
C PRO A 208 4.35 -0.63 21.00
N THR A 209 3.35 -1.31 20.43
CA THR A 209 3.02 -1.18 19.01
C THR A 209 2.44 0.19 18.70
N PRO A 210 3.05 0.96 17.77
CA PRO A 210 2.51 2.25 17.35
C PRO A 210 1.24 2.05 16.52
N GLN A 211 0.61 3.15 16.16
CA GLN A 211 -0.51 3.15 15.20
C GLN A 211 -0.10 2.45 13.89
N MET A 212 -1.06 1.78 13.25
CA MET A 212 -0.88 1.19 11.92
C MET A 212 -1.82 1.84 10.91
N ALA A 213 -1.41 1.86 9.65
CA ALA A 213 -2.25 2.23 8.51
C ALA A 213 -2.18 1.16 7.42
N ILE A 214 -3.33 0.56 7.08
CA ILE A 214 -3.47 -0.28 5.91
C ILE A 214 -3.72 0.63 4.71
N VAL A 215 -2.75 0.70 3.80
CA VAL A 215 -2.70 1.74 2.75
C VAL A 215 -3.04 1.21 1.35
N GLY A 216 -3.27 -0.10 1.21
CA GLY A 216 -3.47 -0.75 -0.08
C GLY A 216 -2.37 -0.33 -1.07
N ASP A 217 -2.78 0.19 -2.21
CA ASP A 217 -1.87 0.59 -3.29
C ASP A 217 -1.65 2.10 -3.36
N ALA A 218 -2.04 2.85 -2.34
CA ALA A 218 -1.78 4.29 -2.32
C ALA A 218 -0.26 4.58 -2.23
N ILE A 219 0.46 3.83 -1.40
CA ILE A 219 1.91 3.98 -1.20
C ILE A 219 2.57 2.61 -0.95
N PHE A 220 3.78 2.43 -1.47
CA PHE A 220 4.62 1.24 -1.23
C PHE A 220 5.93 1.66 -0.56
N ALA A 221 6.69 0.72 0.00
CA ALA A 221 8.01 1.01 0.54
C ALA A 221 8.94 1.58 -0.55
N GLY A 222 9.23 2.89 -0.48
CA GLY A 222 10.09 3.59 -1.43
C GLY A 222 9.40 4.02 -2.74
N SER A 223 8.08 3.85 -2.87
CA SER A 223 7.35 4.15 -4.11
C SER A 223 5.86 4.48 -3.86
N MET A 224 5.03 4.53 -4.90
CA MET A 224 3.58 4.68 -4.82
C MET A 224 2.85 3.85 -5.89
N GLY A 225 1.54 3.67 -5.74
CA GLY A 225 0.72 3.06 -6.78
C GLY A 225 0.71 3.91 -8.06
N GLY A 226 0.72 3.25 -9.21
CA GLY A 226 0.60 3.92 -10.49
C GLY A 226 -0.77 4.60 -10.63
N ALA A 227 -0.80 5.87 -11.05
CA ALA A 227 -2.03 6.66 -11.18
C ALA A 227 -2.02 7.45 -12.50
N HIS A 228 -2.36 6.83 -13.62
CA HIS A 228 -2.15 7.43 -14.94
C HIS A 228 -2.94 8.73 -15.15
N ASN A 229 -4.24 8.72 -14.88
CA ASN A 229 -5.12 9.88 -15.07
C ASN A 229 -5.25 10.77 -13.83
N HIS A 230 -4.74 10.30 -12.69
CA HIS A 230 -4.93 10.93 -11.38
C HIS A 230 -3.61 11.12 -10.63
N TYR A 231 -2.49 11.26 -11.36
CA TYR A 231 -1.14 11.29 -10.78
C TYR A 231 -0.97 12.35 -9.69
N GLU A 232 -1.34 13.61 -9.97
CA GLU A 232 -1.22 14.68 -8.98
C GLU A 232 -2.16 14.48 -7.80
N LEU A 233 -3.39 14.00 -8.03
CA LEU A 233 -4.34 13.66 -6.97
C LEU A 233 -3.79 12.55 -6.06
N ALA A 234 -3.20 11.51 -6.64
CA ALA A 234 -2.61 10.40 -5.90
C ALA A 234 -1.48 10.91 -4.99
N ARG A 235 -0.59 11.76 -5.52
CA ARG A 235 0.50 12.36 -4.74
C ARG A 235 -0.03 13.27 -3.62
N GLU A 236 -0.99 14.12 -3.93
CA GLU A 236 -1.64 15.00 -2.95
C GLU A 236 -2.27 14.17 -1.82
N LYS A 237 -2.96 13.09 -2.15
CA LYS A 237 -3.64 12.23 -1.18
C LYS A 237 -2.70 11.41 -0.33
N VAL A 238 -1.63 10.86 -0.92
CA VAL A 238 -0.58 10.21 -0.12
C VAL A 238 0.05 11.20 0.87
N GLN A 239 0.35 12.43 0.46
CA GLN A 239 0.91 13.43 1.36
C GLN A 239 -0.05 13.84 2.49
N SER A 240 -1.30 14.19 2.13
CA SER A 240 -2.27 14.76 3.07
C SER A 240 -2.89 13.72 3.99
N GLU A 241 -3.06 12.47 3.54
CA GLU A 241 -3.81 11.45 4.27
C GLU A 241 -2.93 10.37 4.89
N ILE A 242 -1.74 10.10 4.33
CA ILE A 242 -0.84 9.04 4.83
C ILE A 242 0.41 9.63 5.46
N LEU A 243 1.17 10.45 4.73
CA LEU A 243 2.44 11.02 5.22
C LEU A 243 2.26 12.13 6.27
N SER A 244 1.02 12.56 6.51
CA SER A 244 0.64 13.46 7.60
C SER A 244 0.47 12.75 8.94
N LEU A 245 0.46 11.42 8.96
CA LEU A 245 0.40 10.61 10.18
C LEU A 245 1.71 10.73 10.99
N PRO A 246 1.72 10.34 12.28
CA PRO A 246 2.94 10.27 13.07
C PRO A 246 4.03 9.44 12.39
N LYS A 247 5.31 9.79 12.62
CA LYS A 247 6.45 9.18 11.91
C LYS A 247 6.60 7.69 12.20
N GLU A 248 6.22 7.29 13.40
CA GLU A 248 6.24 5.92 13.90
C GLU A 248 5.11 5.05 13.36
N THR A 249 4.11 5.64 12.67
CA THR A 249 2.99 4.88 12.12
C THR A 249 3.50 3.86 11.10
N ILE A 250 3.19 2.59 11.34
CA ILE A 250 3.51 1.47 10.45
C ILE A 250 2.57 1.53 9.25
N LEU A 251 3.12 1.47 8.05
CA LEU A 251 2.39 1.42 6.79
C LEU A 251 2.39 -0.02 6.27
N CYS A 252 1.19 -0.52 6.00
CA CYS A 252 0.90 -1.88 5.56
C CYS A 252 0.34 -1.85 4.12
N PRO A 253 1.21 -1.95 3.10
CA PRO A 253 0.81 -1.88 1.71
C PRO A 253 0.16 -3.16 1.19
N GLY A 254 -0.55 -3.05 0.07
CA GLY A 254 -1.04 -4.19 -0.70
C GLY A 254 0.08 -5.06 -1.28
N HIS A 255 1.21 -4.44 -1.61
CA HIS A 255 2.34 -5.11 -2.22
C HIS A 255 3.67 -4.69 -1.60
N GLY A 256 4.64 -5.60 -1.61
CA GLY A 256 5.96 -5.37 -1.05
C GLY A 256 5.97 -5.24 0.48
N PRO A 257 7.10 -4.80 1.04
CA PRO A 257 7.31 -4.85 2.47
C PRO A 257 6.59 -3.69 3.16
N ILE A 258 6.21 -3.92 4.41
CA ILE A 258 5.81 -2.88 5.36
C ILE A 258 6.94 -1.85 5.57
N THR A 259 6.56 -0.65 5.99
CA THR A 259 7.48 0.47 6.26
C THR A 259 6.86 1.38 7.32
N THR A 260 7.45 2.54 7.59
CA THR A 260 6.83 3.60 8.41
C THR A 260 6.69 4.90 7.65
N VAL A 261 5.83 5.80 8.14
CA VAL A 261 5.73 7.18 7.63
C VAL A 261 7.10 7.87 7.67
N GLY A 262 7.86 7.70 8.75
CA GLY A 262 9.17 8.31 8.93
C GLY A 262 10.18 7.82 7.89
N GLU A 263 10.21 6.51 7.61
CA GLU A 263 11.03 5.95 6.53
C GLU A 263 10.61 6.53 5.17
N GLN A 264 9.32 6.57 4.86
CA GLN A 264 8.84 7.08 3.57
C GLN A 264 9.15 8.56 3.36
N GLN A 265 9.04 9.40 4.40
CA GLN A 265 9.47 10.80 4.35
C GLN A 265 10.96 10.95 4.03
N LEU A 266 11.80 9.99 4.41
CA LEU A 266 13.24 9.99 4.14
C LEU A 266 13.60 9.44 2.77
N VAL A 267 12.92 8.38 2.31
CA VAL A 267 13.41 7.56 1.19
C VAL A 267 12.52 7.56 -0.05
N ASN A 268 11.25 7.95 0.05
CA ASN A 268 10.32 7.86 -1.08
C ASN A 268 10.58 8.99 -2.09
N PRO A 269 10.97 8.71 -3.35
CA PRO A 269 11.36 9.75 -4.30
C PRO A 269 10.21 10.65 -4.78
N PHE A 270 8.95 10.24 -4.62
CA PHE A 270 7.79 11.04 -5.02
C PHE A 270 7.50 12.22 -4.08
N PHE A 271 8.09 12.22 -2.88
CA PHE A 271 7.77 13.11 -1.75
C PHE A 271 9.03 13.70 -1.12
#